data_AF-A0AAV0LTZ2-F1
#
_entry.id   AF-A0AAV0LTZ2-F1
#
_cell.length_a   1.000
_cell.length_b   1.000
_cell.length_c   1.000
_cell.angle_alpha   90.00
_cell.angle_beta   90.00
_cell.angle_gamma   90.00
#
_symmetry.space_group_name_H-M   'P 1'
#
loop_
_entity.id
_entity.type
_entity.pdbx_description
1 polymer ?
#
loop_
_entity_poly.entity_id
_entity_poly.type
_entity_poly.pdbx_seq_one_letter_code
_entity_poly.pdbx_strand_id
1 'polypeptide(L)'
;MTIHSVVIQKLLNTNAHLGKRAVAHHFKIFTEGTRGGVSIIDSDKTLICLRNATNFIAQMAREKKARFLFVNTNPLFDEIVEQMTKKIGLYSPRDKVIWKMGGFLTNSFSPKKFRSRNKKVCFAPVQPPDCVVVLDTDRKSSVILEAARLQVPIVALVDSSLPRDYYEKIAYPVPANDSMEFVYLFCNIITKTFLLERKKMREAKGDIVEDEPETSTKELGKEVHQVDNMKRISSVTDEVLVVPYDSLAPIFEDSVETKRILDKLVVVKFNGTLGTAVGFNGPKSLVEVCDGLTSLDMIVNQIQTLNQKYGSDIPLVLINSGNTHDDTSKVLEKISRSNIDILPVQQGQQSAESSGLQETENKPHPSDQAAAFRSLINSGALDVLLVKGKEYVLVISSDNSAAVVDAKILNHLVLNKIEYCMEVP
;
A
#
# COMPACT_ATOMS: atom_id res chain seq x y z
N MET A 1 9.56 19.81 25.32
CA MET A 1 8.26 19.75 24.60
C MET A 1 7.21 19.19 25.55
N THR A 2 6.02 19.78 25.61
CA THR A 2 4.90 19.24 26.40
C THR A 2 4.31 18.01 25.72
N ILE A 3 3.66 17.11 26.47
CA ILE A 3 2.95 15.94 25.90
C ILE A 3 1.93 16.40 24.83
N HIS A 4 1.26 17.52 25.09
CA HIS A 4 0.34 18.15 24.15
C HIS A 4 1.02 18.49 22.82
N SER A 5 2.19 19.14 22.87
CA SER A 5 2.98 19.50 21.68
C SER A 5 3.40 18.26 20.88
N VAL A 6 3.78 17.17 21.54
CA VAL A 6 4.17 15.92 20.85
C VAL A 6 2.97 15.28 20.15
N VAL A 7 1.79 15.31 20.78
CA VAL A 7 0.56 14.75 20.20
C VAL A 7 0.10 15.56 18.99
N ILE A 8 0.10 16.89 19.08
CA ILE A 8 -0.20 17.76 17.93
C ILE A 8 0.80 17.50 16.81
N GLN A 9 2.09 17.46 17.10
CA GLN A 9 3.12 17.21 16.10
C GLN A 9 2.87 15.88 15.36
N LYS A 10 2.41 14.85 16.07
CA LYS A 10 2.02 13.58 15.45
C LYS A 10 0.81 13.71 14.53
N LEU A 11 -0.21 14.49 14.90
CA LEU A 11 -1.37 14.79 14.03
C LEU A 11 -0.99 15.61 12.79
N LEU A 12 -0.03 16.54 12.95
CA LEU A 12 0.49 17.32 11.83
C LEU A 12 1.25 16.44 10.84
N ASN A 13 2.09 15.53 11.34
CA ASN A 13 2.85 14.58 10.51
C ASN A 13 1.94 13.63 9.70
N THR A 14 0.72 13.35 10.16
CA THR A 14 -0.24 12.54 9.38
C THR A 14 -0.99 13.34 8.32
N ASN A 15 -0.66 14.61 8.08
CA ASN A 15 -1.36 15.47 7.11
C ASN A 15 -2.88 15.65 7.39
N ALA A 16 -3.32 15.38 8.62
CA ALA A 16 -4.74 15.46 9.00
C ALA A 16 -5.28 16.90 9.00
N HIS A 17 -4.38 17.87 9.15
CA HIS A 17 -4.67 19.30 9.17
C HIS A 17 -4.94 19.89 7.77
N LEU A 18 -4.63 19.16 6.69
CA LEU A 18 -4.79 19.63 5.32
C LEU A 18 -6.21 19.33 4.82
N GLY A 19 -7.15 20.24 5.01
CA GLY A 19 -8.52 20.10 4.49
C GLY A 19 -8.59 20.21 2.96
N LYS A 20 -9.80 20.36 2.41
CA LYS A 20 -10.03 20.61 0.98
C LYS A 20 -10.07 22.11 0.67
N ARG A 21 -9.99 22.44 -0.61
CA ARG A 21 -10.08 23.83 -1.10
C ARG A 21 -11.47 24.44 -0.88
N ALA A 22 -12.52 23.62 -0.95
CA ALA A 22 -13.89 24.04 -0.73
C ALA A 22 -14.28 23.83 0.73
N VAL A 23 -14.55 24.92 1.45
CA VAL A 23 -14.94 24.90 2.86
C VAL A 23 -16.41 25.23 3.03
N ALA A 24 -17.17 24.31 3.61
CA ALA A 24 -18.55 24.54 3.99
C ALA A 24 -18.64 25.52 5.17
N HIS A 25 -19.68 26.37 5.19
CA HIS A 25 -19.82 27.44 6.20
C HIS A 25 -19.81 26.91 7.64
N HIS A 26 -20.48 25.79 7.90
CA HIS A 26 -20.55 25.18 9.23
C HIS A 26 -19.21 24.59 9.68
N PHE A 27 -18.32 24.23 8.74
CA PHE A 27 -17.02 23.65 9.05
C PHE A 27 -15.97 24.71 9.43
N LYS A 28 -16.26 26.00 9.22
CA LYS A 28 -15.36 27.11 9.58
C LYS A 28 -14.98 27.11 11.06
N ILE A 29 -15.81 26.54 11.95
CA ILE A 29 -15.51 26.39 13.37
C ILE A 29 -14.25 25.54 13.63
N PHE A 30 -13.94 24.60 12.73
CA PHE A 30 -12.76 23.72 12.79
C PHE A 30 -11.60 24.24 11.94
N THR A 31 -11.76 25.36 11.25
CA THR A 31 -10.76 25.89 10.32
C THR A 31 -10.00 27.03 10.98
N GLU A 32 -8.66 26.93 11.06
CA GLU A 32 -7.83 28.04 11.53
C GLU A 32 -7.57 29.08 10.43
N GLY A 33 -7.46 28.64 9.18
CA GLY A 33 -7.23 29.54 8.07
C GLY A 33 -7.08 28.82 6.75
N THR A 34 -6.56 29.53 5.75
CA THR A 34 -6.31 28.99 4.41
C THR A 34 -4.89 29.29 3.97
N ARG A 35 -4.18 28.30 3.44
CA ARG A 35 -2.82 28.43 2.90
C ARG A 35 -2.75 27.77 1.52
N GLY A 36 -2.28 28.50 0.51
CA GLY A 36 -2.21 27.97 -0.87
C GLY A 36 -3.58 27.54 -1.44
N GLY A 37 -4.67 28.17 -0.98
CA GLY A 37 -6.03 27.81 -1.36
C GLY A 37 -6.59 26.53 -0.70
N VAL A 38 -5.84 25.92 0.22
CA VAL A 38 -6.26 24.74 1.00
C VAL A 38 -6.64 25.19 2.41
N SER A 39 -7.72 24.64 2.96
CA SER A 39 -8.13 24.93 4.34
C SER A 39 -7.23 24.21 5.35
N ILE A 40 -6.87 24.90 6.42
CA ILE A 40 -6.09 24.34 7.52
C ILE A 40 -7.05 24.06 8.67
N ILE A 41 -7.16 22.78 9.02
CA ILE A 41 -7.98 22.29 10.13
C ILE A 41 -7.20 22.47 11.43
N ASP A 42 -7.88 22.99 12.44
CA ASP A 42 -7.37 23.13 13.81
C ASP A 42 -7.11 21.75 14.43
N SER A 43 -5.83 21.43 14.63
CA SER A 43 -5.41 20.16 15.20
C SER A 43 -5.82 19.99 16.67
N ASP A 44 -6.01 21.07 17.41
CA ASP A 44 -6.48 21.01 18.81
C ASP A 44 -7.95 20.60 18.84
N LYS A 45 -8.78 21.18 17.98
CA LYS A 45 -10.19 20.76 17.83
C LYS A 45 -10.29 19.34 17.30
N THR A 46 -9.44 18.95 16.34
CA THR A 46 -9.34 17.55 15.88
C THR A 46 -9.04 16.62 17.05
N LEU A 47 -8.07 16.96 17.90
CA LEU A 47 -7.70 16.14 19.06
C LEU A 47 -8.84 16.02 20.09
N ILE A 48 -9.57 17.11 20.36
CA ILE A 48 -10.73 17.10 21.26
C ILE A 48 -11.82 16.19 20.71
N CYS A 49 -12.18 16.35 19.44
CA CYS A 49 -13.17 15.50 18.78
C CYS A 49 -12.76 14.03 18.73
N LEU A 50 -11.48 13.76 18.45
CA LEU A 50 -10.91 12.41 18.43
C LEU A 50 -11.01 11.74 19.80
N ARG A 51 -10.73 12.47 20.89
CA ARG A 51 -10.90 11.98 22.26
C ARG A 51 -12.35 11.66 22.57
N ASN A 52 -13.28 12.54 22.20
CA ASN A 52 -14.71 12.32 22.41
C ASN A 52 -15.22 11.08 21.66
N ALA A 53 -14.85 10.94 20.39
CA ALA A 53 -15.16 9.76 19.58
C ALA A 53 -14.58 8.48 20.19
N THR A 54 -13.32 8.52 20.62
CA THR A 54 -12.63 7.36 21.23
C THR A 54 -13.25 6.97 22.56
N ASN A 55 -13.63 7.94 23.41
CA ASN A 55 -14.32 7.69 24.67
C ASN A 55 -15.69 7.03 24.45
N PHE A 56 -16.43 7.48 23.44
CA PHE A 56 -17.70 6.86 23.06
C PHE A 56 -17.51 5.42 22.58
N ILE A 57 -16.53 5.18 21.70
CA ILE A 57 -16.19 3.83 21.24
C ILE A 57 -15.75 2.94 22.43
N ALA A 58 -14.96 3.47 23.37
CA ALA A 58 -14.55 2.76 24.58
C ALA A 58 -15.75 2.38 25.45
N GLN A 59 -16.71 3.28 25.64
CA GLN A 59 -17.94 2.99 26.36
C GLN A 59 -18.73 1.85 25.70
N MET A 60 -18.87 1.90 24.39
CA MET A 60 -19.58 0.85 23.65
C MET A 60 -18.82 -0.47 23.65
N ALA A 61 -17.49 -0.45 23.60
CA ALA A 61 -16.65 -1.64 23.67
C ALA A 61 -16.77 -2.39 25.01
N ARG A 62 -17.13 -1.71 26.10
CA ARG A 62 -17.40 -2.35 27.41
C ARG A 62 -18.68 -3.19 27.38
N GLU A 63 -19.62 -2.90 26.50
CA GLU A 63 -20.86 -3.66 26.38
C GLU A 63 -20.59 -4.96 25.61
N LYS A 64 -20.83 -6.12 26.24
CA LYS A 64 -20.51 -7.46 25.70
C LYS A 64 -21.14 -7.78 24.34
N LYS A 65 -22.10 -7.00 23.85
CA LYS A 65 -22.86 -7.26 22.62
C LYS A 65 -22.86 -6.09 21.63
N ALA A 66 -22.11 -5.02 21.87
CA ALA A 66 -22.10 -3.88 20.97
C ALA A 66 -21.58 -4.27 19.58
N ARG A 67 -22.38 -4.00 18.55
CA ARG A 67 -22.08 -4.28 17.15
C ARG A 67 -21.61 -3.00 16.47
N PHE A 68 -20.36 -3.02 16.06
CA PHE A 68 -19.77 -1.93 15.30
C PHE A 68 -19.86 -2.23 13.81
N LEU A 69 -20.24 -1.22 13.04
CA LEU A 69 -20.18 -1.23 11.59
C LEU A 69 -19.11 -0.24 11.13
N PHE A 70 -18.02 -0.74 10.58
CA PHE A 70 -17.00 0.09 9.92
C PHE A 70 -17.36 0.23 8.44
N VAL A 71 -17.44 1.48 7.97
CA VAL A 71 -17.79 1.81 6.59
C VAL A 71 -16.61 2.50 5.93
N ASN A 72 -16.20 1.94 4.81
CA ASN A 72 -15.13 2.42 3.97
C ASN A 72 -15.57 2.42 2.51
N THR A 73 -15.41 3.56 1.84
CA THR A 73 -15.65 3.71 0.40
C THR A 73 -14.35 3.73 -0.41
N ASN A 74 -13.24 4.10 0.21
CA ASN A 74 -11.96 4.24 -0.45
C ASN A 74 -11.16 2.92 -0.35
N PRO A 75 -10.90 2.21 -1.46
CA PRO A 75 -10.24 0.90 -1.44
C PRO A 75 -8.83 0.95 -0.84
N LEU A 76 -8.19 2.12 -0.79
CA LEU A 76 -6.88 2.29 -0.17
C LEU A 76 -6.87 1.94 1.32
N PHE A 77 -8.00 2.12 2.02
CA PHE A 77 -8.09 1.84 3.45
C PHE A 77 -8.49 0.39 3.77
N ASP A 78 -8.80 -0.43 2.76
CA ASP A 78 -9.34 -1.79 2.97
C ASP A 78 -8.42 -2.66 3.82
N GLU A 79 -7.12 -2.65 3.53
CA GLU A 79 -6.14 -3.44 4.27
C GLU A 79 -6.03 -3.00 5.73
N ILE A 80 -5.99 -1.68 5.97
CA ILE A 80 -5.90 -1.08 7.31
C ILE A 80 -7.11 -1.48 8.14
N VAL A 81 -8.32 -1.41 7.55
CA VAL A 81 -9.57 -1.77 8.21
C VAL A 81 -9.66 -3.27 8.46
N GLU A 82 -9.21 -4.08 7.51
CA GLU A 82 -9.18 -5.53 7.67
C GLU A 82 -8.24 -5.95 8.80
N GLN A 83 -7.03 -5.38 8.87
CA GLN A 83 -6.08 -5.62 9.96
C GLN A 83 -6.66 -5.19 11.32
N MET A 84 -7.26 -4.01 11.40
CA MET A 84 -7.93 -3.52 12.61
C MET A 84 -9.05 -4.46 13.06
N THR A 85 -9.97 -4.81 12.16
CA THR A 85 -11.14 -5.63 12.51
C THR A 85 -10.79 -7.07 12.87
N LYS A 86 -9.73 -7.64 12.26
CA LYS A 86 -9.12 -8.91 12.67
C LYS A 86 -8.51 -8.82 14.06
N LYS A 87 -7.72 -7.78 14.34
CA LYS A 87 -7.06 -7.59 15.65
C LYS A 87 -8.04 -7.35 16.79
N ILE A 88 -9.14 -6.64 16.53
CA ILE A 88 -10.24 -6.47 17.50
C ILE A 88 -11.12 -7.75 17.53
N GLY A 89 -11.02 -8.69 16.60
CA GLY A 89 -11.88 -9.88 16.60
C GLY A 89 -13.36 -9.56 16.38
N LEU A 90 -13.67 -8.45 15.70
CA LEU A 90 -15.01 -8.12 15.20
C LEU A 90 -15.26 -8.71 13.81
N TYR A 91 -14.19 -9.12 13.11
CA TYR A 91 -14.27 -9.79 11.82
C TYR A 91 -14.47 -11.31 12.01
N SER A 92 -15.62 -11.83 11.57
CA SER A 92 -15.84 -13.28 11.48
C SER A 92 -15.55 -13.75 10.04
N PRO A 93 -14.52 -14.58 9.80
CA PRO A 93 -14.14 -15.05 8.46
C PRO A 93 -15.24 -15.81 7.70
N ARG A 94 -16.30 -16.26 8.39
CA ARG A 94 -17.46 -16.95 7.80
C ARG A 94 -18.39 -15.98 7.07
N ASP A 95 -18.45 -14.74 7.52
CA ASP A 95 -19.30 -13.70 6.99
C ASP A 95 -18.41 -12.72 6.23
N LYS A 96 -18.23 -12.96 4.93
CA LYS A 96 -17.60 -12.03 3.97
C LYS A 96 -18.41 -10.73 3.86
N VAL A 97 -18.46 -9.96 4.93
CA VAL A 97 -19.28 -8.76 5.04
C VAL A 97 -18.34 -7.57 5.02
N ILE A 98 -17.78 -7.34 3.84
CA ILE A 98 -17.18 -6.07 3.50
C ILE A 98 -18.35 -5.17 3.06
N TRP A 99 -18.70 -4.19 3.88
CA TRP A 99 -19.75 -3.22 3.54
C TRP A 99 -19.19 -2.20 2.55
N LYS A 100 -19.33 -2.49 1.25
CA LYS A 100 -18.91 -1.60 0.15
C LYS A 100 -20.07 -0.96 -0.61
N MET A 101 -21.32 -1.30 -0.31
CA MET A 101 -22.48 -0.90 -1.12
C MET A 101 -23.63 -0.39 -0.25
N GLY A 102 -24.22 0.76 -0.63
CA GLY A 102 -25.35 1.39 0.06
C GLY A 102 -26.69 0.66 -0.11
N GLY A 103 -27.65 0.92 0.79
CA GLY A 103 -29.05 0.49 0.66
C GLY A 103 -29.58 -0.58 1.64
N PHE A 104 -29.00 -0.77 2.84
CA PHE A 104 -29.19 -2.03 3.60
C PHE A 104 -29.34 -1.95 5.13
N LEU A 105 -29.26 -0.78 5.76
CA LEU A 105 -29.56 -0.65 7.19
C LEU A 105 -31.08 -0.61 7.41
N THR A 106 -31.81 0.28 6.72
CA THR A 106 -33.27 0.39 6.88
C THR A 106 -34.04 -0.76 6.22
N ASN A 107 -33.44 -1.44 5.23
CA ASN A 107 -34.01 -2.59 4.56
C ASN A 107 -33.23 -3.89 4.90
N SER A 108 -32.87 -4.05 6.18
CA SER A 108 -31.94 -5.10 6.60
C SER A 108 -32.48 -6.53 6.45
N PHE A 109 -33.80 -6.68 6.37
CA PHE A 109 -34.51 -7.95 6.21
C PHE A 109 -34.72 -8.36 4.75
N SER A 110 -34.38 -7.51 3.78
CA SER A 110 -34.47 -7.87 2.35
C SER A 110 -33.56 -9.06 2.03
N PRO A 111 -33.89 -9.91 1.05
CA PRO A 111 -33.01 -10.98 0.58
C PRO A 111 -31.67 -10.44 0.07
N LYS A 112 -30.68 -10.35 0.95
CA LYS A 112 -29.31 -9.85 0.69
C LYS A 112 -28.40 -10.87 -0.01
N LYS A 113 -28.98 -11.93 -0.58
CA LYS A 113 -28.23 -13.02 -1.22
C LYS A 113 -28.43 -12.91 -2.72
N PHE A 114 -27.56 -12.15 -3.39
CA PHE A 114 -27.41 -12.33 -4.82
C PHE A 114 -26.59 -13.60 -5.06
N ARG A 115 -27.24 -14.69 -5.46
CA ARG A 115 -26.54 -15.90 -5.89
C ARG A 115 -26.04 -15.66 -7.32
N SER A 116 -24.81 -15.20 -7.45
CA SER A 116 -24.07 -15.41 -8.70
C SER A 116 -23.52 -16.84 -8.72
N ARG A 117 -23.37 -17.41 -9.91
CA ARG A 117 -22.94 -18.80 -10.16
C ARG A 117 -21.67 -19.19 -9.38
N ASN A 118 -20.78 -18.22 -9.07
CA ASN A 118 -19.49 -18.44 -8.39
C ASN A 118 -19.24 -17.62 -7.11
N LYS A 119 -20.15 -16.73 -6.67
CA LYS A 119 -19.94 -15.91 -5.46
C LYS A 119 -21.23 -15.71 -4.66
N LYS A 120 -21.17 -16.02 -3.36
CA LYS A 120 -22.13 -15.56 -2.36
C LYS A 120 -21.66 -14.20 -1.84
N VAL A 121 -22.39 -13.14 -2.16
CA VAL A 121 -22.17 -11.81 -1.59
C VAL A 121 -23.22 -11.59 -0.52
N CYS A 122 -22.79 -11.31 0.71
CA CYS A 122 -23.67 -10.93 1.82
C CYS A 122 -23.53 -9.42 2.01
N PHE A 123 -24.57 -8.66 1.66
CA PHE A 123 -24.48 -7.20 1.67
C PHE A 123 -24.50 -6.58 3.08
N ALA A 124 -25.01 -7.29 4.10
CA ALA A 124 -25.15 -6.77 5.47
C ALA A 124 -25.71 -7.81 6.46
N PRO A 125 -25.37 -7.78 7.77
CA PRO A 125 -26.15 -8.47 8.81
C PRO A 125 -27.62 -8.05 8.78
N VAL A 126 -28.50 -8.97 9.16
CA VAL A 126 -29.97 -8.74 9.29
C VAL A 126 -30.26 -7.75 10.42
N GLN A 127 -29.37 -7.70 11.38
CA GLN A 127 -29.48 -6.92 12.59
C GLN A 127 -28.78 -5.56 12.45
N PRO A 128 -29.41 -4.44 12.88
CA PRO A 128 -28.81 -3.11 12.78
C PRO A 128 -27.61 -3.00 13.74
N PRO A 129 -26.53 -2.28 13.38
CA PRO A 129 -25.41 -2.03 14.28
C PRO A 129 -25.80 -1.08 15.41
N ASP A 130 -25.06 -1.13 16.52
CA ASP A 130 -25.24 -0.23 17.66
C ASP A 130 -24.41 1.06 17.49
N CYS A 131 -23.37 1.01 16.65
CA CYS A 131 -22.57 2.17 16.27
C CYS A 131 -22.07 2.01 14.83
N VAL A 132 -22.09 3.10 14.06
CA VAL A 132 -21.44 3.18 12.74
C VAL A 132 -20.19 4.05 12.81
N VAL A 133 -19.08 3.55 12.28
CA VAL A 133 -17.82 4.28 12.14
C VAL A 133 -17.52 4.45 10.66
N VAL A 134 -17.55 5.69 10.17
CA VAL A 134 -17.30 6.04 8.76
C VAL A 134 -15.91 6.63 8.62
N LEU A 135 -15.06 6.00 7.81
CA LEU A 135 -13.66 6.42 7.64
C LEU A 135 -13.49 7.45 6.52
N ASP A 136 -14.34 7.39 5.50
CA ASP A 136 -14.37 8.35 4.40
C ASP A 136 -15.82 8.80 4.20
N THR A 137 -16.07 10.10 4.43
CA THR A 137 -17.39 10.68 4.21
C THR A 137 -17.50 11.22 2.79
N ASP A 138 -18.19 10.46 1.93
CA ASP A 138 -18.65 10.97 0.65
C ASP A 138 -19.87 11.91 0.82
N ARG A 139 -19.99 12.91 -0.06
CA ARG A 139 -21.07 13.92 -0.10
C ARG A 139 -22.46 13.31 -0.28
N LYS A 140 -22.57 12.03 -0.62
CA LYS A 140 -23.83 11.30 -0.83
C LYS A 140 -23.88 9.95 -0.09
N SER A 141 -23.28 9.87 1.10
CA SER A 141 -23.28 8.63 1.86
C SER A 141 -24.69 8.23 2.31
N SER A 142 -25.23 7.17 1.70
CA SER A 142 -26.51 6.55 2.08
C SER A 142 -26.48 6.01 3.51
N VAL A 143 -25.33 5.52 3.96
CA VAL A 143 -25.13 4.99 5.31
C VAL A 143 -25.45 6.05 6.36
N ILE A 144 -25.01 7.30 6.16
CA ILE A 144 -25.29 8.38 7.12
C ILE A 144 -26.79 8.64 7.22
N LEU A 145 -27.48 8.67 6.07
CA LEU A 145 -28.93 8.90 6.03
C LEU A 145 -29.71 7.75 6.67
N GLU A 146 -29.32 6.51 6.40
CA GLU A 146 -29.99 5.32 6.94
C GLU A 146 -29.72 5.15 8.44
N ALA A 147 -28.48 5.34 8.90
CA ALA A 147 -28.12 5.29 10.31
C ALA A 147 -28.87 6.37 11.11
N ALA A 148 -28.96 7.59 10.58
CA ALA A 148 -29.76 8.65 11.18
C ALA A 148 -31.25 8.30 11.30
N ARG A 149 -31.84 7.66 10.27
CA ARG A 149 -33.23 7.19 10.31
C ARG A 149 -33.45 6.09 11.36
N LEU A 150 -32.46 5.22 11.56
CA LEU A 150 -32.49 4.16 12.58
C LEU A 150 -32.04 4.64 13.96
N GLN A 151 -31.72 5.92 14.12
CA GLN A 151 -31.19 6.50 15.36
C GLN A 151 -29.92 5.81 15.86
N VAL A 152 -29.12 5.28 14.94
CA VAL A 152 -27.82 4.68 15.25
C VAL A 152 -26.76 5.79 15.30
N PRO A 153 -25.99 5.92 16.40
CA PRO A 153 -24.95 6.93 16.51
C PRO A 153 -23.83 6.70 15.49
N ILE A 154 -23.34 7.81 14.92
CA ILE A 154 -22.32 7.82 13.88
C ILE A 154 -21.07 8.53 14.41
N VAL A 155 -19.94 7.84 14.33
CA VAL A 155 -18.59 8.41 14.43
C VAL A 155 -18.06 8.52 13.00
N ALA A 156 -17.60 9.69 12.57
CA ALA A 156 -17.12 9.86 11.20
C ALA A 156 -15.94 10.82 11.11
N LEU A 157 -15.00 10.52 10.20
CA LEU A 157 -14.02 11.51 9.74
C LEU A 157 -14.76 12.54 8.87
N VAL A 158 -14.64 13.82 9.22
CA VAL A 158 -15.33 14.90 8.53
C VAL A 158 -14.31 15.82 7.88
N ASP A 159 -14.45 15.98 6.58
CA ASP A 159 -13.70 16.96 5.81
C ASP A 159 -14.49 18.27 5.67
N SER A 160 -13.74 19.35 5.46
CA SER A 160 -14.18 20.71 5.14
C SER A 160 -15.24 20.83 4.06
N SER A 161 -15.33 19.87 3.15
CA SER A 161 -16.26 19.90 2.02
C SER A 161 -17.60 19.21 2.26
N LEU A 162 -17.81 18.60 3.44
CA LEU A 162 -19.05 17.89 3.77
C LEU A 162 -20.26 18.85 3.80
N PRO A 163 -21.42 18.51 3.21
CA PRO A 163 -22.61 19.35 3.30
C PRO A 163 -23.25 19.32 4.70
N ARG A 164 -23.92 20.43 5.07
CA ARG A 164 -24.53 20.60 6.41
C ARG A 164 -25.51 19.48 6.75
N ASP A 165 -26.32 19.07 5.77
CA ASP A 165 -27.35 18.04 5.97
C ASP A 165 -26.76 16.70 6.43
N TYR A 166 -25.53 16.39 6.06
CA TYR A 166 -24.85 15.17 6.50
C TYR A 166 -24.14 15.40 7.83
N TYR A 167 -23.47 16.55 7.98
CA TYR A 167 -22.78 16.93 9.20
C TYR A 167 -23.67 16.86 10.45
N GLU A 168 -24.89 17.39 10.38
CA GLU A 168 -25.84 17.41 11.51
C GLU A 168 -26.33 16.02 11.96
N LYS A 169 -26.16 15.01 11.11
CA LYS A 169 -26.54 13.62 11.40
C LYS A 169 -25.43 12.85 12.12
N ILE A 170 -24.21 13.40 12.15
CA ILE A 170 -23.04 12.75 12.75
C ILE A 170 -22.95 13.15 14.22
N ALA A 171 -23.03 12.17 15.12
CA ALA A 171 -22.99 12.41 16.57
C ALA A 171 -21.58 12.77 17.05
N TYR A 172 -20.56 12.11 16.50
CA TYR A 172 -19.16 12.33 16.88
C TYR A 172 -18.32 12.62 15.62
N PRO A 173 -18.33 13.88 15.13
CA PRO A 173 -17.52 14.28 13.99
C PRO A 173 -16.07 14.47 14.40
N VAL A 174 -15.15 13.85 13.66
CA VAL A 174 -13.70 14.03 13.80
C VAL A 174 -13.21 14.87 12.62
N PRO A 175 -12.98 16.19 12.80
CA PRO A 175 -12.57 17.06 11.71
C PRO A 175 -11.13 16.75 11.32
N ALA A 176 -10.94 16.10 10.18
CA ALA A 176 -9.62 15.69 9.71
C ALA A 176 -9.68 15.31 8.24
N ASN A 177 -8.55 15.45 7.56
CA ASN A 177 -8.35 14.88 6.24
C ASN A 177 -8.20 13.37 6.30
N ASP A 178 -8.76 12.67 5.32
CA ASP A 178 -8.71 11.23 5.14
C ASP A 178 -7.40 10.78 4.45
N SER A 179 -6.25 11.24 4.94
CA SER A 179 -4.96 10.73 4.47
C SER A 179 -4.70 9.29 4.94
N MET A 180 -3.90 8.53 4.19
CA MET A 180 -3.52 7.16 4.57
C MET A 180 -2.90 7.10 5.96
N GLU A 181 -1.99 8.03 6.28
CA GLU A 181 -1.31 8.07 7.57
C GLU A 181 -2.28 8.38 8.72
N PHE A 182 -3.26 9.28 8.48
CA PHE A 182 -4.23 9.62 9.51
C PHE A 182 -5.26 8.51 9.72
N VAL A 183 -5.77 7.89 8.65
CA VAL A 183 -6.69 6.74 8.77
C VAL A 183 -5.99 5.57 9.48
N TYR A 184 -4.72 5.31 9.18
CA TYR A 184 -3.91 4.34 9.92
C TYR A 184 -3.80 4.68 11.41
N LEU A 185 -3.49 5.94 11.74
CA LEU A 185 -3.46 6.41 13.12
C LEU A 185 -4.82 6.25 13.82
N PHE A 186 -5.90 6.62 13.16
CA PHE A 186 -7.27 6.54 13.66
C PHE A 186 -7.67 5.09 13.97
N CYS A 187 -7.48 4.18 13.02
CA CYS A 187 -7.73 2.75 13.20
C CYS A 187 -6.87 2.14 14.31
N ASN A 188 -5.61 2.56 14.44
CA ASN A 188 -4.74 2.13 15.53
C ASN A 188 -5.20 2.62 16.90
N ILE A 189 -5.66 3.87 17.01
CA ILE A 189 -6.23 4.41 18.25
C ILE A 189 -7.47 3.60 18.65
N ILE A 190 -8.37 3.32 17.70
CA ILE A 190 -9.54 2.48 17.93
C ILE A 190 -9.11 1.09 18.41
N THR A 191 -8.18 0.44 17.70
CA THR A 191 -7.66 -0.88 18.07
C THR A 191 -7.12 -0.91 19.50
N LYS A 192 -6.25 0.03 19.84
CA LYS A 192 -5.67 0.13 21.19
C LYS A 192 -6.75 0.34 22.25
N THR A 193 -7.76 1.15 21.95
CA THR A 193 -8.89 1.41 22.84
C THR A 193 -9.68 0.13 23.12
N PHE A 194 -10.01 -0.65 22.09
CA PHE A 194 -10.69 -1.93 22.28
C PHE A 194 -9.87 -2.93 23.11
N LEU A 195 -8.56 -3.04 22.83
CA LEU A 195 -7.68 -3.94 23.57
C LEU A 195 -7.56 -3.53 25.04
N LEU A 196 -7.42 -2.22 25.31
CA LEU A 196 -7.35 -1.66 26.64
C LEU A 196 -8.63 -1.95 27.44
N GLU A 197 -9.81 -1.66 26.86
CA GLU A 197 -11.08 -1.89 27.55
C GLU A 197 -11.36 -3.38 27.77
N ARG A 198 -10.94 -4.25 26.85
CA ARG A 198 -11.01 -5.71 27.06
C ARG A 198 -10.08 -6.17 28.18
N LYS A 199 -8.86 -5.65 28.26
CA LYS A 199 -7.92 -5.95 29.35
C LYS A 199 -8.53 -5.56 30.70
N LYS A 200 -9.02 -4.33 30.83
CA LYS A 200 -9.73 -3.86 32.05
C LYS A 200 -10.93 -4.74 32.43
N MET A 201 -11.72 -5.18 31.45
CA MET A 201 -12.88 -6.04 31.68
C MET A 201 -12.52 -7.49 32.07
N ARG A 202 -11.30 -7.95 31.76
CA ARG A 202 -10.74 -9.24 32.22
C ARG A 202 -10.20 -9.10 33.63
N GLU A 203 -9.43 -8.05 33.90
CA GLU A 203 -8.91 -7.71 35.24
C GLU A 203 -10.05 -7.55 36.26
N ALA A 204 -11.12 -6.83 35.89
CA ALA A 204 -12.30 -6.64 36.75
C ALA A 204 -13.09 -7.93 37.07
N LYS A 205 -12.85 -9.03 36.33
CA LYS A 205 -13.48 -10.34 36.58
C LYS A 205 -12.64 -11.28 37.45
N GLY A 206 -11.45 -10.87 37.86
CA GLY A 206 -10.62 -11.63 38.81
C GLY A 206 -9.86 -12.82 38.22
N ASP A 207 -9.69 -12.89 36.89
CA ASP A 207 -8.78 -13.86 36.27
C ASP A 207 -7.32 -13.39 36.50
N ILE A 208 -6.66 -13.90 37.54
CA ILE A 208 -5.22 -13.67 37.76
C ILE A 208 -4.45 -14.55 36.76
N VAL A 209 -3.73 -13.91 35.86
CA VAL A 209 -2.62 -14.52 35.11
C VAL A 209 -1.40 -13.65 35.41
N GLU A 210 -0.32 -14.28 35.86
CA GLU A 210 0.99 -13.63 36.03
C GLU A 210 1.46 -13.14 34.65
N ASP A 211 1.46 -11.82 34.44
CA ASP A 211 2.22 -11.17 33.37
C ASP A 211 3.67 -10.99 33.90
N GLU A 212 4.65 -11.60 33.23
CA GLU A 212 6.09 -11.31 33.40
C GLU A 212 6.36 -9.79 33.27
N PRO A 213 7.36 -9.23 33.97
CA PRO A 213 7.45 -7.81 34.23
C PRO A 213 7.74 -7.01 32.94
N GLU A 214 6.83 -6.09 32.61
CA GLU A 214 7.08 -4.97 31.70
C GLU A 214 8.15 -4.04 32.32
N THR A 215 9.41 -4.23 31.96
CA THR A 215 10.40 -3.14 32.10
C THR A 215 10.05 -2.04 31.11
N SER A 216 9.38 -1.02 31.62
CA SER A 216 9.12 0.23 30.93
C SER A 216 10.42 0.91 30.53
N THR A 217 10.74 0.93 29.24
CA THR A 217 11.04 2.16 28.48
C THR A 217 11.14 1.83 26.99
N LYS A 218 10.45 2.63 26.17
CA LYS A 218 10.35 2.60 24.70
C LYS A 218 9.30 1.65 24.11
N GLU A 219 8.04 2.08 24.18
CA GLU A 219 7.01 1.65 23.24
C GLU A 219 6.63 2.79 22.29
N LEU A 220 6.96 2.63 21.01
CA LEU A 220 5.91 2.63 19.99
C LEU A 220 6.34 1.75 18.82
N GLY A 221 5.79 0.53 18.76
CA GLY A 221 5.89 -0.35 17.59
C GLY A 221 6.06 -1.83 17.95
N LYS A 222 5.00 -2.43 18.49
CA LYS A 222 4.90 -3.87 18.77
C LYS A 222 4.60 -4.65 17.48
N GLU A 223 5.36 -5.72 17.25
CA GLU A 223 4.99 -6.87 16.41
C GLU A 223 3.88 -7.72 17.06
N VAL A 224 3.24 -8.58 16.26
CA VAL A 224 3.37 -10.07 16.30
C VAL A 224 2.16 -10.74 15.62
N HIS A 225 2.46 -11.78 14.83
CA HIS A 225 1.59 -12.57 13.95
C HIS A 225 0.56 -13.46 14.69
N GLN A 226 -0.64 -13.65 14.10
CA GLN A 226 -1.21 -14.88 13.48
C GLN A 226 -1.00 -16.25 14.18
N VAL A 227 -2.10 -17.00 14.33
CA VAL A 227 -2.11 -18.49 14.31
C VAL A 227 -3.22 -18.98 13.37
N ASP A 228 -2.78 -19.27 12.15
CA ASP A 228 -2.92 -20.46 11.30
C ASP A 228 -4.17 -21.33 11.11
N ASN A 229 -4.23 -21.76 9.84
CA ASN A 229 -5.05 -22.77 9.21
C ASN A 229 -4.94 -24.18 9.84
N MET A 230 -6.07 -24.90 9.80
CA MET A 230 -6.10 -26.35 9.97
C MET A 230 -5.33 -27.06 8.85
N LYS A 231 -4.07 -27.40 9.18
CA LYS A 231 -3.41 -28.71 9.11
C LYS A 231 -2.11 -28.77 8.28
N ARG A 232 -1.02 -28.85 9.08
CA ARG A 232 0.32 -29.41 8.82
C ARG A 232 1.05 -28.68 7.70
N ILE A 233 2.01 -27.82 8.02
CA ILE A 233 3.38 -28.21 8.39
C ILE A 233 3.94 -27.23 9.44
N SER A 234 4.80 -27.78 10.31
CA SER A 234 5.38 -27.21 11.53
C SER A 234 6.18 -25.90 11.38
N SER A 235 5.86 -24.94 12.27
CA SER A 235 6.73 -23.95 12.93
C SER A 235 7.95 -23.40 12.17
N VAL A 236 7.82 -22.19 11.62
CA VAL A 236 8.93 -21.25 11.34
C VAL A 236 8.46 -19.84 11.76
N THR A 237 9.38 -19.06 12.31
CA THR A 237 9.25 -17.88 13.19
C THR A 237 8.62 -16.62 12.58
N ASP A 238 8.08 -15.75 13.46
CA ASP A 238 7.64 -14.36 13.19
C ASP A 238 8.68 -13.58 12.36
N GLU A 239 8.35 -13.21 11.11
CA GLU A 239 9.23 -12.37 10.27
C GLU A 239 8.54 -11.06 9.86
N VAL A 240 9.29 -9.97 9.99
CA VAL A 240 8.93 -8.59 9.61
C VAL A 240 8.88 -8.47 8.09
N LEU A 241 7.74 -8.00 7.54
CA LEU A 241 7.51 -7.95 6.09
C LEU A 241 8.07 -6.69 5.38
N VAL A 242 8.38 -5.61 6.12
CA VAL A 242 8.91 -4.36 5.54
C VAL A 242 10.03 -3.82 6.41
N VAL A 243 11.22 -3.63 5.82
CA VAL A 243 12.43 -3.20 6.51
C VAL A 243 12.81 -1.78 6.06
N PRO A 244 12.97 -0.81 6.98
CA PRO A 244 13.44 0.54 6.62
C PRO A 244 14.82 0.51 5.98
N TYR A 245 15.04 1.25 4.90
CA TYR A 245 16.32 1.29 4.19
C TYR A 245 17.50 1.66 5.10
N ASP A 246 17.32 2.64 5.99
CA ASP A 246 18.36 3.09 6.92
C ASP A 246 18.77 2.02 7.95
N SER A 247 17.94 1.00 8.14
CA SER A 247 18.23 -0.13 9.04
C SER A 247 18.99 -1.26 8.37
N LEU A 248 19.19 -1.19 7.05
CA LEU A 248 19.97 -2.18 6.31
C LEU A 248 21.45 -2.09 6.69
N ALA A 249 22.08 -3.25 6.87
CA ALA A 249 23.49 -3.32 7.18
C ALA A 249 24.31 -2.59 6.10
N PRO A 250 25.24 -1.69 6.48
CA PRO A 250 26.13 -1.05 5.52
C PRO A 250 26.95 -2.13 4.81
N ILE A 251 27.29 -1.86 3.55
CA ILE A 251 28.13 -2.76 2.76
C ILE A 251 29.52 -2.82 3.40
N PHE A 252 30.12 -4.01 3.45
CA PHE A 252 31.51 -4.17 3.84
C PHE A 252 32.40 -3.45 2.82
N GLU A 253 33.33 -2.61 3.27
CA GLU A 253 34.29 -1.92 2.38
C GLU A 253 35.21 -2.89 1.63
N ASP A 254 35.17 -4.18 1.97
CA ASP A 254 35.86 -5.26 1.28
C ASP A 254 35.30 -5.50 -0.12
N SER A 255 36.11 -5.17 -1.13
CA SER A 255 35.81 -5.32 -2.56
C SER A 255 35.47 -6.77 -2.97
N VAL A 256 35.91 -7.78 -2.21
CA VAL A 256 35.78 -9.20 -2.59
C VAL A 256 34.38 -9.76 -2.27
N GLU A 257 33.80 -9.42 -1.13
CA GLU A 257 32.45 -9.87 -0.78
C GLU A 257 31.39 -9.16 -1.62
N THR A 258 31.55 -7.84 -1.79
CA THR A 258 30.69 -7.04 -2.66
C THR A 258 30.70 -7.58 -4.09
N LYS A 259 31.88 -7.98 -4.60
CA LYS A 259 32.00 -8.62 -5.90
C LYS A 259 31.18 -9.92 -5.99
N ARG A 260 31.31 -10.81 -5.00
CA ARG A 260 30.57 -12.10 -4.98
C ARG A 260 29.06 -11.91 -4.99
N ILE A 261 28.57 -10.88 -4.30
CA ILE A 261 27.14 -10.55 -4.23
C ILE A 261 26.67 -10.00 -5.58
N LEU A 262 27.40 -9.04 -6.15
CA LEU A 262 27.08 -8.43 -7.45
C LEU A 262 27.19 -9.43 -8.62
N ASP A 263 28.12 -10.40 -8.56
CA ASP A 263 28.26 -11.44 -9.59
C ASP A 263 27.03 -12.36 -9.67
N LYS A 264 26.16 -12.37 -8.65
CA LYS A 264 24.88 -13.09 -8.67
C LYS A 264 23.71 -12.29 -9.25
N LEU A 265 23.88 -10.98 -9.47
CA LEU A 265 22.82 -10.08 -9.92
C LEU A 265 22.70 -10.01 -11.44
N VAL A 266 21.47 -9.86 -11.92
CA VAL A 266 21.12 -9.45 -13.29
C VAL A 266 20.21 -8.23 -13.22
N VAL A 267 20.40 -7.27 -14.11
CA VAL A 267 19.48 -6.13 -14.25
C VAL A 267 18.56 -6.38 -15.44
N VAL A 268 17.25 -6.34 -15.23
CA VAL A 268 16.23 -6.45 -16.29
C VAL A 268 15.52 -5.12 -16.42
N LYS A 269 15.58 -4.49 -17.60
CA LYS A 269 14.80 -3.28 -17.90
C LYS A 269 13.69 -3.59 -18.90
N PHE A 270 12.46 -3.24 -18.53
CA PHE A 270 11.33 -3.28 -19.47
C PHE A 270 11.41 -2.08 -20.41
N ASN A 271 11.45 -2.36 -21.71
CA ASN A 271 11.66 -1.36 -22.76
C ASN A 271 10.62 -1.51 -23.88
N GLY A 272 9.38 -1.83 -23.49
CA GLY A 272 8.26 -2.00 -24.43
C GLY A 272 7.48 -0.72 -24.73
N THR A 273 7.69 0.36 -23.98
CA THR A 273 6.92 1.61 -24.09
C THR A 273 7.58 2.62 -25.03
N LEU A 274 6.74 3.32 -25.80
CA LEU A 274 7.16 4.40 -26.68
C LEU A 274 7.16 5.74 -25.93
N GLY A 275 8.05 6.65 -26.35
CA GLY A 275 8.16 8.01 -25.83
C GLY A 275 7.11 8.99 -26.38
N THR A 276 6.03 8.51 -27.00
CA THR A 276 5.04 9.37 -27.68
C THR A 276 4.39 10.37 -26.73
N ALA A 277 4.22 10.02 -25.46
CA ALA A 277 3.70 10.90 -24.42
C ALA A 277 4.59 12.14 -24.17
N VAL A 278 5.88 12.05 -24.46
CA VAL A 278 6.86 13.14 -24.35
C VAL A 278 7.25 13.70 -25.72
N GLY A 279 6.51 13.36 -26.78
CA GLY A 279 6.77 13.85 -28.15
C GLY A 279 7.93 13.15 -28.86
N PHE A 280 8.41 12.01 -28.35
CA PHE A 280 9.49 11.23 -28.95
C PHE A 280 8.94 9.99 -29.65
N ASN A 281 9.26 9.82 -30.94
CA ASN A 281 8.69 8.74 -31.77
C ASN A 281 9.43 7.39 -31.68
N GLY A 282 10.36 7.25 -30.73
CA GLY A 282 11.09 6.00 -30.48
C GLY A 282 10.81 5.39 -29.10
N PRO A 283 11.55 4.32 -28.73
CA PRO A 283 11.52 3.73 -27.40
C PRO A 283 11.76 4.77 -26.30
N LYS A 284 10.96 4.74 -25.24
CA LYS A 284 11.08 5.70 -24.13
C LYS A 284 12.45 5.67 -23.46
N SER A 285 13.13 4.52 -23.48
CA SER A 285 14.48 4.41 -22.90
C SER A 285 15.54 5.24 -23.64
N LEU A 286 15.29 5.59 -24.91
CA LEU A 286 16.18 6.40 -25.75
C LEU A 286 15.89 7.92 -25.65
N VAL A 287 14.98 8.32 -24.78
CA VAL A 287 14.75 9.74 -24.49
C VAL A 287 15.94 10.28 -23.71
N GLU A 288 16.45 11.44 -24.14
CA GLU A 288 17.50 12.19 -23.47
C GLU A 288 17.01 12.71 -22.12
N VAL A 289 17.77 12.45 -21.06
CA VAL A 289 17.42 12.83 -19.68
C VAL A 289 18.33 13.94 -19.17
N CYS A 290 19.65 13.80 -19.35
CA CYS A 290 20.63 14.76 -18.84
C CYS A 290 21.88 14.78 -19.72
N ASP A 291 22.36 15.97 -20.09
CA ASP A 291 23.65 16.20 -20.78
C ASP A 291 23.91 15.32 -22.02
N GLY A 292 22.91 15.11 -22.89
CA GLY A 292 23.06 14.26 -24.08
C GLY A 292 22.96 12.76 -23.81
N LEU A 293 22.77 12.33 -22.56
CA LEU A 293 22.64 10.91 -22.17
C LEU A 293 21.17 10.48 -22.15
N THR A 294 20.91 9.34 -22.77
CA THR A 294 19.60 8.69 -22.69
C THR A 294 19.43 7.93 -21.37
N SER A 295 18.19 7.60 -21.01
CA SER A 295 17.96 6.78 -19.80
C SER A 295 18.61 5.39 -19.89
N LEU A 296 18.76 4.85 -21.10
CA LEU A 296 19.49 3.60 -21.33
C LEU A 296 20.99 3.80 -21.07
N ASP A 297 21.57 4.89 -21.57
CA ASP A 297 22.99 5.22 -21.36
C ASP A 297 23.30 5.42 -19.87
N MET A 298 22.39 6.03 -19.11
CA MET A 298 22.57 6.20 -17.67
C MET A 298 22.69 4.85 -16.94
N ILE A 299 21.84 3.88 -17.28
CA ILE A 299 21.85 2.54 -16.68
C ILE A 299 23.09 1.76 -17.10
N VAL A 300 23.47 1.84 -18.38
CA VAL A 300 24.69 1.23 -18.90
C VAL A 300 25.92 1.81 -18.20
N ASN A 301 26.04 3.13 -18.11
CA ASN A 301 27.16 3.79 -17.44
C ASN A 301 27.24 3.42 -15.95
N GLN A 302 26.08 3.30 -15.30
CA GLN A 302 26.01 2.87 -13.91
C GLN A 302 26.53 1.43 -13.74
N ILE A 303 26.03 0.49 -14.54
CA ILE A 303 26.45 -0.92 -14.47
C ILE A 303 27.94 -1.03 -14.80
N GLN A 304 28.43 -0.28 -15.79
CA GLN A 304 29.84 -0.24 -16.16
C GLN A 304 30.71 0.26 -15.01
N THR A 305 30.29 1.34 -14.34
CA THR A 305 31.01 1.91 -13.20
C THR A 305 31.08 0.90 -12.06
N LEU A 306 30.00 0.15 -11.81
CA LEU A 306 29.97 -0.91 -10.79
C LEU A 306 30.88 -2.09 -11.15
N ASN A 307 30.81 -2.57 -12.39
CA ASN A 307 31.65 -3.65 -12.90
C ASN A 307 33.14 -3.26 -12.85
N GLN A 308 33.50 -2.01 -13.20
CA GLN A 308 34.87 -1.50 -13.10
C GLN A 308 35.33 -1.34 -11.66
N LYS A 309 34.47 -0.82 -10.77
CA LYS A 309 34.81 -0.53 -9.38
C LYS A 309 35.04 -1.79 -8.56
N TYR A 310 34.20 -2.82 -8.75
CA TYR A 310 34.22 -4.05 -7.96
C TYR A 310 34.79 -5.26 -8.71
N GLY A 311 35.08 -5.12 -10.01
CA GLY A 311 35.54 -6.22 -10.86
C GLY A 311 34.48 -7.29 -11.08
N SER A 312 33.20 -6.92 -11.03
CA SER A 312 32.03 -7.78 -11.23
C SER A 312 31.57 -7.84 -12.69
N ASP A 313 30.77 -8.84 -13.02
CA ASP A 313 30.15 -8.98 -14.35
C ASP A 313 28.63 -8.99 -14.24
N ILE A 314 28.01 -7.82 -14.10
CA ILE A 314 26.54 -7.68 -14.05
C ILE A 314 26.00 -7.52 -15.49
N PRO A 315 25.20 -8.48 -16.01
CA PRO A 315 24.57 -8.36 -17.32
C PRO A 315 23.28 -7.52 -17.27
N LEU A 316 22.96 -6.89 -18.40
CA LEU A 316 21.74 -6.13 -18.61
C LEU A 316 20.82 -6.85 -19.60
N VAL A 317 19.61 -7.19 -19.20
CA VAL A 317 18.58 -7.77 -20.07
C VAL A 317 17.59 -6.68 -20.45
N LEU A 318 17.40 -6.48 -21.75
CA LEU A 318 16.43 -5.52 -22.28
C LEU A 318 15.24 -6.26 -22.86
N ILE A 319 14.07 -6.11 -22.24
CA ILE A 319 12.84 -6.72 -22.74
C ILE A 319 12.11 -5.70 -23.62
N ASN A 320 12.19 -5.90 -24.93
CA ASN A 320 11.65 -5.02 -25.95
C ASN A 320 10.27 -5.52 -26.43
N SER A 321 9.40 -4.60 -26.86
CA SER A 321 8.18 -4.94 -27.58
C SER A 321 8.46 -4.99 -29.09
N GLY A 322 7.51 -5.52 -29.88
CA GLY A 322 7.65 -5.53 -31.34
C GLY A 322 7.85 -4.15 -31.97
N ASN A 323 7.39 -3.08 -31.30
CA ASN A 323 7.49 -1.71 -31.80
C ASN A 323 8.81 -1.02 -31.37
N THR A 324 9.53 -1.57 -30.39
CA THR A 324 10.77 -0.97 -29.88
C THR A 324 12.03 -1.74 -30.28
N HIS A 325 11.89 -3.01 -30.68
CA HIS A 325 13.00 -3.92 -30.93
C HIS A 325 14.00 -3.36 -31.96
N ASP A 326 13.56 -3.00 -33.16
CA ASP A 326 14.45 -2.58 -34.25
C ASP A 326 15.24 -1.31 -33.92
N ASP A 327 14.60 -0.32 -33.30
CA ASP A 327 15.25 0.93 -32.94
C ASP A 327 16.23 0.77 -31.78
N THR A 328 15.94 -0.14 -30.85
CA THR A 328 16.86 -0.47 -29.76
C THR A 328 18.08 -1.25 -30.24
N SER A 329 17.90 -2.17 -31.19
CA SER A 329 19.00 -2.97 -31.76
C SER A 329 20.02 -2.09 -32.48
N LYS A 330 19.58 -1.06 -33.22
CA LYS A 330 20.47 -0.06 -33.86
C LYS A 330 21.34 0.71 -32.86
N VAL A 331 20.80 1.02 -31.69
CA VAL A 331 21.53 1.72 -30.62
C VAL A 331 22.42 0.75 -29.87
N LEU A 332 21.98 -0.50 -29.71
CA LEU A 332 22.75 -1.53 -29.03
C LEU A 332 24.09 -1.81 -29.71
N GLU A 333 24.15 -1.79 -31.06
CA GLU A 333 25.42 -1.91 -31.79
C GLU A 333 26.46 -0.83 -31.42
N LYS A 334 26.00 0.38 -31.06
CA LYS A 334 26.89 1.46 -30.58
C LYS A 334 27.35 1.20 -29.15
N ILE A 335 26.46 0.64 -28.33
CA ILE A 335 26.69 0.35 -26.90
C ILE A 335 27.51 -0.93 -26.71
N SER A 336 27.50 -1.90 -27.62
CA SER A 336 28.29 -3.14 -27.53
C SER A 336 29.82 -2.92 -27.52
N ARG A 337 30.27 -1.68 -27.69
CA ARG A 337 31.67 -1.26 -27.45
C ARG A 337 31.99 -1.04 -25.97
N SER A 338 30.97 -0.98 -25.12
CA SER A 338 31.09 -0.94 -23.66
C SER A 338 31.27 -2.37 -23.11
N ASN A 339 32.06 -2.52 -22.05
CA ASN A 339 32.39 -3.81 -21.42
C ASN A 339 31.20 -4.38 -20.60
N ILE A 340 29.99 -4.41 -21.16
CA ILE A 340 28.80 -4.96 -20.50
C ILE A 340 28.13 -5.98 -21.42
N ASP A 341 27.75 -7.12 -20.86
CA ASP A 341 26.94 -8.12 -21.54
C ASP A 341 25.47 -7.67 -21.57
N ILE A 342 24.96 -7.36 -22.77
CA ILE A 342 23.58 -6.91 -22.96
C ILE A 342 22.81 -7.95 -23.77
N LEU A 343 21.72 -8.45 -23.19
CA LEU A 343 20.86 -9.49 -23.75
C LEU A 343 19.51 -8.90 -24.17
N PRO A 344 19.27 -8.65 -25.47
CA PRO A 344 17.97 -8.22 -25.95
C PRO A 344 16.99 -9.40 -26.02
N VAL A 345 15.82 -9.26 -25.42
CA VAL A 345 14.72 -10.24 -25.46
C VAL A 345 13.49 -9.57 -26.03
N GLN A 346 12.88 -10.17 -27.05
CA GLN A 346 11.64 -9.66 -27.62
C GLN A 346 10.43 -10.31 -26.93
N GLN A 347 9.47 -9.49 -26.51
CA GLN A 347 8.21 -9.96 -25.96
C GLN A 347 7.34 -10.57 -27.06
N GLY A 348 6.88 -11.81 -26.86
CA GLY A 348 6.04 -12.51 -27.83
C GLY A 348 4.66 -11.86 -27.99
N GLN A 349 4.25 -11.57 -29.23
CA GLN A 349 2.88 -11.16 -29.53
C GLN A 349 1.97 -12.40 -29.41
N GLN A 350 1.00 -12.37 -28.50
CA GLN A 350 -0.10 -13.34 -28.56
C GLN A 350 -1.06 -12.88 -29.66
N SER A 351 -1.17 -13.67 -30.73
CA SER A 351 -2.27 -13.56 -31.69
C SER A 351 -3.58 -13.80 -30.95
N ALA A 352 -4.43 -12.78 -30.89
CA ALA A 352 -5.81 -12.92 -30.42
C ALA A 352 -6.56 -13.86 -31.39
N GLU A 353 -6.66 -15.15 -31.04
CA GLU A 353 -7.66 -16.00 -31.69
C GLU A 353 -9.06 -15.58 -31.24
N SER A 354 -9.87 -15.25 -32.26
CA SER A 354 -11.17 -14.60 -32.22
C SER A 354 -12.21 -15.32 -31.36
N SER A 355 -12.77 -14.60 -30.38
CA SER A 355 -14.18 -14.72 -30.03
C SER A 355 -14.77 -13.32 -29.89
N GLY A 356 -15.63 -12.99 -30.85
CA GLY A 356 -15.99 -11.62 -31.19
C GLY A 356 -16.66 -10.86 -30.07
N LEU A 357 -16.10 -9.71 -29.73
CA LEU A 357 -16.74 -8.53 -29.13
C LEU A 357 -15.88 -7.33 -29.54
N GLN A 358 -16.54 -6.26 -29.97
CA GLN A 358 -15.97 -5.09 -30.64
C GLN A 358 -14.74 -4.49 -29.93
N GLU A 359 -13.71 -4.20 -30.72
CA GLU A 359 -12.52 -3.45 -30.32
C GLU A 359 -12.91 -2.03 -29.91
N THR A 360 -12.80 -1.76 -28.61
CA THR A 360 -12.63 -0.40 -28.10
C THR A 360 -11.18 -0.29 -27.68
N GLU A 361 -10.51 0.79 -28.11
CA GLU A 361 -9.12 1.12 -27.83
C GLU A 361 -8.85 1.12 -26.31
N ASN A 362 -8.53 -0.04 -25.77
CA ASN A 362 -8.17 -0.21 -24.37
C ASN A 362 -6.65 -0.13 -24.24
N LYS A 363 -6.20 0.99 -23.66
CA LYS A 363 -4.84 1.19 -23.15
C LYS A 363 -4.38 -0.04 -22.35
N PRO A 364 -3.13 -0.50 -22.53
CA PRO A 364 -2.63 -1.64 -21.77
C PRO A 364 -2.61 -1.31 -20.28
N HIS A 365 -3.40 -2.08 -19.54
CA HIS A 365 -3.48 -2.12 -18.07
C HIS A 365 -2.25 -2.85 -17.50
N PRO A 366 -2.00 -2.83 -16.17
CA PRO A 366 -0.76 -3.33 -15.53
C PRO A 366 -0.60 -4.87 -15.55
N SER A 367 -0.71 -5.51 -16.72
CA SER A 367 -0.60 -6.96 -16.94
C SER A 367 0.58 -7.39 -17.82
N ASP A 368 1.51 -6.50 -18.16
CA ASP A 368 2.59 -6.81 -19.11
C ASP A 368 3.89 -7.38 -18.48
N GLN A 369 4.09 -7.25 -17.17
CA GLN A 369 5.30 -7.81 -16.51
C GLN A 369 5.33 -9.35 -16.53
N ALA A 370 4.17 -10.00 -16.34
CA ALA A 370 4.07 -11.46 -16.39
C ALA A 370 4.36 -12.01 -17.80
N ALA A 371 3.93 -11.30 -18.84
CA ALA A 371 4.24 -11.65 -20.23
C ALA A 371 5.72 -11.45 -20.55
N ALA A 372 6.35 -10.44 -19.96
CA ALA A 372 7.79 -10.22 -20.09
C ALA A 372 8.62 -11.32 -19.42
N PHE A 373 8.28 -11.77 -18.20
CA PHE A 373 8.95 -12.92 -17.56
C PHE A 373 8.76 -14.23 -18.35
N ARG A 374 7.58 -14.46 -18.92
CA ARG A 374 7.37 -15.61 -19.82
C ARG A 374 8.25 -15.53 -21.06
N SER A 375 8.49 -14.34 -21.59
CA SER A 375 9.37 -14.14 -22.75
C SER A 375 10.84 -14.41 -22.38
N LEU A 376 11.25 -14.11 -21.15
CA LEU A 376 12.59 -14.47 -20.63
C LEU A 376 12.78 -16.00 -20.53
N ILE A 377 11.75 -16.72 -20.11
CA ILE A 377 11.76 -18.19 -20.06
C ILE A 377 11.79 -18.76 -21.49
N ASN A 378 10.89 -18.30 -22.35
CA ASN A 378 10.73 -18.86 -23.70
C ASN A 378 11.91 -18.55 -24.64
N SER A 379 12.64 -17.46 -24.40
CA SER A 379 13.82 -17.10 -25.20
C SER A 379 15.07 -17.92 -24.85
N GLY A 380 15.03 -18.74 -23.79
CA GLY A 380 16.20 -19.46 -23.28
C GLY A 380 17.23 -18.56 -22.57
N ALA A 381 16.97 -17.25 -22.48
CA ALA A 381 17.86 -16.30 -21.81
C ALA A 381 17.97 -16.60 -20.30
N LEU A 382 16.89 -17.06 -19.67
CA LEU A 382 16.92 -17.48 -18.27
C LEU A 382 17.93 -18.61 -18.02
N ASP A 383 17.96 -19.63 -18.89
CA ASP A 383 18.88 -20.77 -18.75
C ASP A 383 20.34 -20.32 -18.90
N VAL A 384 20.61 -19.40 -19.84
CA VAL A 384 21.95 -18.81 -20.00
C VAL A 384 22.39 -18.06 -18.75
N LEU A 385 21.50 -17.28 -18.14
CA LEU A 385 21.80 -16.54 -16.90
C LEU A 385 22.03 -17.48 -15.71
N LEU A 386 21.24 -18.54 -15.58
CA LEU A 386 21.42 -19.55 -14.53
C LEU A 386 22.75 -20.29 -14.68
N VAL A 387 23.16 -20.64 -15.91
CA VAL A 387 24.47 -21.26 -16.18
C VAL A 387 25.63 -20.32 -15.83
N LYS A 388 25.44 -19.00 -16.00
CA LYS A 388 26.40 -17.97 -15.55
C LYS A 388 26.43 -17.77 -14.03
N GLY A 389 25.66 -18.53 -13.26
CA GLY A 389 25.62 -18.46 -11.79
C GLY A 389 24.83 -17.27 -11.25
N LYS A 390 23.88 -16.74 -12.03
CA LYS A 390 23.01 -15.64 -11.61
C LYS A 390 21.84 -16.14 -10.77
N GLU A 391 21.58 -15.49 -9.65
CA GLU A 391 20.55 -15.90 -8.67
C GLU A 391 19.46 -14.82 -8.47
N TYR A 392 19.81 -13.53 -8.59
CA TYR A 392 18.90 -12.42 -8.31
C TYR A 392 18.68 -11.54 -9.53
N VAL A 393 17.46 -11.01 -9.65
CA VAL A 393 17.06 -10.12 -10.74
C VAL A 393 16.55 -8.80 -10.17
N LEU A 394 17.18 -7.69 -10.56
CA LEU A 394 16.65 -6.35 -10.34
C LEU A 394 15.75 -5.96 -11.52
N VAL A 395 14.49 -5.65 -11.24
CA VAL A 395 13.49 -5.35 -12.27
C VAL A 395 13.23 -3.85 -12.32
N ILE A 396 13.57 -3.23 -13.45
CA ILE A 396 13.42 -1.79 -13.68
C ILE A 396 12.27 -1.56 -14.66
N SER A 397 11.26 -0.82 -14.22
CA SER A 397 10.16 -0.36 -15.09
C SER A 397 10.65 0.56 -16.20
N SER A 398 9.91 0.66 -17.30
CA SER A 398 10.27 1.54 -18.42
C SER A 398 10.39 3.00 -18.05
N ASP A 399 9.64 3.41 -17.03
CA ASP A 399 9.44 4.81 -16.67
C ASP A 399 10.37 5.29 -15.55
N ASN A 400 11.13 4.36 -14.95
CA ASN A 400 12.07 4.67 -13.88
C ASN A 400 13.50 4.76 -14.43
N SER A 401 13.94 5.99 -14.74
CA SER A 401 15.31 6.31 -15.13
C SER A 401 16.25 6.51 -13.93
N ALA A 402 15.70 6.63 -12.71
CA ALA A 402 16.44 6.84 -11.47
C ALA A 402 16.68 5.56 -10.67
N ALA A 403 16.28 4.39 -11.20
CA ALA A 403 16.53 3.10 -10.56
C ALA A 403 18.03 2.81 -10.52
N VAL A 404 18.54 2.52 -9.33
CA VAL A 404 19.96 2.30 -9.07
C VAL A 404 20.14 0.89 -8.51
N VAL A 405 21.20 0.20 -8.92
CA VAL A 405 21.63 -1.05 -8.27
C VAL A 405 22.16 -0.72 -6.88
N ASP A 406 21.36 -1.01 -5.84
CA ASP A 406 21.77 -0.84 -4.45
C ASP A 406 22.31 -2.15 -3.85
N ALA A 407 23.61 -2.16 -3.58
CA ALA A 407 24.28 -3.32 -3.00
C ALA A 407 23.89 -3.59 -1.54
N LYS A 408 23.35 -2.61 -0.78
CA LYS A 408 22.83 -2.85 0.58
C LYS A 408 21.58 -3.72 0.55
N ILE A 409 20.66 -3.42 -0.37
CA ILE A 409 19.43 -4.18 -0.56
C ILE A 409 19.78 -5.61 -0.99
N LEU A 410 20.69 -5.74 -1.96
CA LEU A 410 21.13 -7.05 -2.43
C LEU A 410 21.85 -7.87 -1.34
N ASN A 411 22.70 -7.23 -0.52
CA ASN A 411 23.35 -7.89 0.61
C ASN A 411 22.32 -8.42 1.61
N HIS A 412 21.30 -7.62 1.92
CA HIS A 412 20.22 -8.03 2.81
C HIS A 412 19.42 -9.21 2.25
N LEU A 413 19.12 -9.20 0.94
CA LEU A 413 18.46 -10.31 0.25
C LEU A 413 19.27 -11.62 0.35
N VAL A 414 20.57 -11.54 0.09
CA VAL A 414 21.47 -12.71 0.12
C VAL A 414 21.63 -13.27 1.53
N LEU A 415 21.83 -12.39 2.54
CA LEU A 415 22.04 -12.80 3.92
C LEU A 415 20.80 -13.49 4.51
N ASN A 416 19.62 -12.95 4.24
CA ASN A 416 18.36 -13.45 4.78
C ASN A 416 17.67 -14.46 3.84
N LYS A 417 18.27 -14.78 2.68
CA LYS A 417 17.73 -15.70 1.67
C LYS A 417 16.29 -15.34 1.25
N ILE A 418 16.04 -14.06 1.01
CA ILE A 418 14.73 -13.56 0.62
C ILE A 418 14.55 -13.76 -0.89
N GLU A 419 13.50 -14.48 -1.28
CA GLU A 419 13.23 -14.80 -2.70
C GLU A 419 12.68 -13.61 -3.50
N TYR A 420 11.96 -12.70 -2.83
CA TYR A 420 11.33 -11.56 -3.47
C TYR A 420 11.31 -10.35 -2.54
N CYS A 421 11.72 -9.19 -3.06
CA CYS A 421 11.63 -7.91 -2.38
C CYS A 421 11.12 -6.86 -3.35
N MET A 422 10.30 -5.94 -2.84
CA MET A 422 9.81 -4.79 -3.57
C MET A 422 10.19 -3.54 -2.80
N GLU A 423 10.86 -2.61 -3.48
CA GLU A 423 11.09 -1.27 -2.95
C GLU A 423 9.75 -0.52 -2.91
N VAL A 424 9.39 -0.05 -1.72
CA VAL A 424 8.19 0.77 -1.47
C VAL A 424 8.63 2.19 -1.10
N PRO A 425 8.03 3.23 -1.71
CA PRO A 425 8.40 4.62 -1.49
C PRO A 425 7.99 5.16 -0.12
#